data_AF-A0A918IY92-F1
#
_entry.id   AF-A0A918IY92-F1
#
_cell.length_a   1.000
_cell.length_b   1.000
_cell.length_c   1.000
_cell.angle_alpha   90.00
_cell.angle_beta   90.00
_cell.angle_gamma   90.00
#
_symmetry.space_group_name_H-M   'P 1'
#
loop_
_entity.id
_entity.type
_entity.pdbx_description
1 polymer ?
#
loop_
_entity_poly.entity_id
_entity_poly.type
_entity_poly.pdbx_seq_one_letter_code
_entity_poly.pdbx_strand_id
1 'polypeptide(L)'
;MVDRESSKSRTAVYRRAQRRLNQGLSICIFPEGGVPEEEIILDNFKDGAFKMATAHNIPIVPITFCDNKKRFSFTFFSGGPGKIRARVHKFIQTDQLNMEEKIKLKEKVRTVILKDLEANCK
;
A
#
# COMPACT_ATOMS: atom_id res chain seq x y z
N MET A 1 16.44 8.78 9.56
CA MET A 1 15.85 9.37 8.35
C MET A 1 16.11 8.41 7.19
N VAL A 2 15.12 8.09 6.35
CA VAL A 2 15.34 7.21 5.18
C VAL A 2 15.61 8.11 3.98
N ASP A 3 16.85 8.13 3.50
CA ASP A 3 17.19 8.80 2.24
C ASP A 3 16.62 7.99 1.08
N ARG A 4 15.70 8.63 0.34
CA ARG A 4 14.93 8.01 -0.74
C ARG A 4 15.73 7.86 -2.04
N GLU A 5 16.81 8.63 -2.20
CA GLU A 5 17.66 8.62 -3.40
C GLU A 5 18.72 7.49 -3.41
N SER A 6 19.20 7.06 -2.24
CA SER A 6 20.24 6.03 -2.17
C SER A 6 19.67 4.61 -2.34
N SER A 7 20.16 3.86 -3.34
CA SER A 7 19.78 2.44 -3.52
C SER A 7 20.15 1.58 -2.32
N LYS A 8 21.22 1.92 -1.60
CA LYS A 8 21.66 1.22 -0.37
C LYS A 8 20.64 1.35 0.76
N SER A 9 20.07 2.54 0.95
CA SER A 9 19.04 2.82 1.95
C SER A 9 17.77 2.00 1.68
N ARG A 10 17.32 1.94 0.41
CA ARG A 10 16.18 1.12 -0.02
C ARG A 10 16.39 -0.37 0.30
N THR A 11 17.54 -0.92 -0.08
CA THR A 11 17.89 -2.32 0.19
C THR A 11 17.96 -2.64 1.69
N ALA A 12 18.44 -1.71 2.52
CA ALA A 12 18.47 -1.89 3.97
C ALA A 12 17.06 -1.96 4.58
N VAL A 13 16.12 -1.15 4.10
CA VAL A 13 14.71 -1.20 4.53
C VAL A 13 14.07 -2.53 4.14
N TYR A 14 14.33 -3.04 2.92
CA TYR A 14 13.85 -4.36 2.52
C TYR A 14 14.38 -5.48 3.42
N ARG A 15 15.68 -5.49 3.74
CA ARG A 15 16.27 -6.47 4.68
C ARG A 15 15.67 -6.37 6.09
N ARG A 16 15.30 -5.17 6.53
CA ARG A 16 14.64 -4.97 7.82
C ARG A 16 13.20 -5.48 7.81
N ALA A 17 12.47 -5.22 6.72
CA ALA A 17 11.14 -5.76 6.52
C ALA A 17 11.17 -7.30 6.51
N GLN A 18 12.11 -7.90 5.76
CA GLN A 18 12.29 -9.35 5.74
C GLN A 18 12.56 -9.94 7.13
N ARG A 19 13.44 -9.32 7.93
CA ARG A 19 13.69 -9.78 9.30
C ARG A 19 12.44 -9.76 10.17
N ARG A 20 11.58 -8.75 10.03
CA ARG A 20 10.32 -8.66 10.78
C ARG A 20 9.33 -9.74 10.33
N LEU A 21 9.24 -10.00 9.03
CA LEU A 21 8.40 -11.08 8.49
C LEU A 21 8.84 -12.46 9.02
N ASN A 22 10.15 -12.72 9.06
CA ASN A 22 10.70 -13.97 9.62
C ASN A 22 10.46 -14.11 11.13
N GLN A 23 10.21 -13.01 11.85
CA GLN A 23 9.82 -13.01 13.26
C GLN A 23 8.32 -13.23 13.46
N GLY A 24 7.56 -13.50 12.39
CA GLY A 24 6.10 -13.68 12.45
C GLY A 24 5.32 -12.36 12.52
N LEU A 25 5.96 -11.21 12.29
CA LEU A 25 5.30 -9.92 12.32
C LEU A 25 4.70 -9.57 10.95
N SER A 26 3.47 -9.08 10.95
CA SER A 26 2.85 -8.51 9.75
C SER A 26 3.41 -7.13 9.43
N ILE A 27 3.49 -6.79 8.14
CA ILE A 27 3.97 -5.49 7.67
C ILE A 27 2.87 -4.80 6.87
N CYS A 28 2.58 -3.55 7.22
CA CYS A 28 1.74 -2.66 6.44
C CYS A 28 2.62 -1.77 5.56
N ILE A 29 2.30 -1.69 4.26
CA ILE A 29 3.03 -0.88 3.29
C ILE A 29 2.03 -0.05 2.49
N PHE A 30 2.31 1.25 2.35
CA PHE A 30 1.59 2.15 1.45
C PHE A 30 2.32 2.19 0.10
N PRO A 31 1.79 1.55 -0.97
CA PRO A 31 2.50 1.41 -2.23
C PRO A 31 2.62 2.72 -3.01
N GLU A 32 1.85 3.76 -2.68
CA GLU A 32 1.92 5.11 -3.28
C GLU A 32 3.26 5.80 -2.92
N GLY A 33 3.78 5.55 -1.70
CA GLY A 33 5.05 6.11 -1.23
C GLY A 33 5.04 7.61 -0.92
N GLY A 34 3.86 8.23 -0.94
CA GLY A 34 3.58 9.63 -0.57
C GLY A 34 2.11 9.81 -0.22
N VAL A 35 1.74 11.02 0.18
CA VAL A 35 0.33 11.44 0.27
C VAL A 35 0.04 12.21 -1.02
N PRO A 36 -0.80 11.70 -1.92
CA PRO A 36 -1.16 12.41 -3.14
C PRO A 36 -2.02 13.64 -2.82
N GLU A 37 -2.10 14.55 -3.79
CA GLU A 37 -2.99 15.72 -3.69
C GLU A 37 -4.47 15.30 -3.53
N GLU A 38 -5.29 16.21 -2.99
CA GLU A 38 -6.69 15.92 -2.66
C GLU A 38 -7.54 15.51 -3.86
N GLU A 39 -7.21 16.02 -5.05
CA GLU A 39 -7.92 15.72 -6.30
C GLU A 39 -7.67 14.29 -6.80
N ILE A 40 -6.52 13.70 -6.47
CA ILE A 40 -6.15 12.36 -6.93
C ILE A 40 -6.80 11.36 -5.99
N ILE A 41 -7.80 10.60 -6.42
CA ILE A 41 -8.46 9.58 -5.57
C ILE A 41 -7.49 8.48 -5.16
N LEU A 42 -6.72 7.93 -6.11
CA LEU A 42 -5.75 6.85 -5.89
C LEU A 42 -4.55 7.00 -6.82
N ASP A 43 -3.36 7.18 -6.25
CA ASP A 43 -2.13 7.36 -7.01
C ASP A 43 -1.61 6.02 -7.58
N ASN A 44 -0.54 6.11 -8.38
CA ASN A 44 0.16 4.96 -8.94
C ASN A 44 0.91 4.19 -7.87
N PHE A 45 0.87 2.86 -8.00
CA PHE A 45 1.53 1.97 -7.05
C PHE A 45 2.96 1.69 -7.47
N LYS A 46 3.88 1.75 -6.50
CA LYS A 46 5.29 1.36 -6.67
C LYS A 46 5.44 -0.15 -6.61
N ASP A 47 6.30 -0.70 -7.45
CA ASP A 47 6.48 -2.15 -7.56
C ASP A 47 7.21 -2.79 -6.37
N GLY A 48 7.90 -1.99 -5.54
CA GLY A 48 8.79 -2.48 -4.49
C GLY A 48 8.12 -3.43 -3.50
N ALA A 49 6.89 -3.09 -3.08
CA ALA A 49 6.10 -3.92 -2.15
C ALA A 49 5.70 -5.27 -2.78
N PHE A 50 5.23 -5.24 -4.03
CA PHE A 50 4.78 -6.44 -4.76
C PHE A 50 5.94 -7.36 -5.13
N LYS A 51 7.10 -6.80 -5.46
CA LYS A 51 8.34 -7.58 -5.68
C LYS A 51 8.77 -8.32 -4.41
N MET A 52 8.65 -7.69 -3.25
CA MET A 52 8.98 -8.33 -1.97
C MET A 52 7.99 -9.45 -1.62
N ALA A 53 6.69 -9.20 -1.77
CA ALA A 53 5.65 -10.19 -1.47
C ALA A 53 5.81 -11.44 -2.34
N THR A 54 6.02 -11.27 -3.65
CA THR A 54 6.23 -12.38 -4.59
C THR A 54 7.55 -13.11 -4.38
N ALA A 55 8.63 -12.42 -4.01
CA ALA A 55 9.93 -13.07 -3.74
C ALA A 55 9.90 -13.99 -2.51
N HIS A 56 9.00 -13.73 -1.56
CA HIS A 56 8.89 -14.48 -0.31
C HIS A 56 7.60 -15.31 -0.21
N ASN A 57 6.79 -15.37 -1.28
CA ASN A 57 5.48 -16.02 -1.30
C ASN A 57 4.59 -15.59 -0.11
N ILE A 58 4.52 -14.29 0.13
CA ILE A 58 3.74 -13.72 1.23
C ILE A 58 2.39 -13.23 0.71
N PRO A 59 1.27 -13.70 1.26
CA PRO A 59 -0.05 -13.24 0.84
C PRO A 59 -0.23 -11.75 1.12
N ILE A 60 -0.83 -11.04 0.16
CA ILE A 60 -1.11 -9.61 0.27
C ILE A 60 -2.57 -9.43 0.68
N VAL A 61 -2.82 -8.50 1.60
CA VAL A 61 -4.17 -8.09 1.99
C VAL A 61 -4.35 -6.61 1.64
N PRO A 62 -5.16 -6.30 0.61
CA PRO A 62 -5.51 -4.91 0.32
C PRO A 62 -6.38 -4.34 1.44
N ILE A 63 -6.10 -3.10 1.85
CA ILE A 63 -6.91 -2.37 2.83
C ILE A 63 -7.23 -1.01 2.25
N THR A 64 -8.52 -0.67 2.20
CA THR A 64 -9.00 0.63 1.72
C THR A 64 -9.34 1.52 2.90
N PHE A 65 -8.86 2.77 2.86
CA PHE A 65 -9.17 3.79 3.86
C PHE A 65 -9.94 4.93 3.19
N CYS A 66 -11.21 5.12 3.55
CA CYS A 66 -12.06 6.15 2.95
C CYS A 66 -11.82 7.55 3.51
N ASP A 67 -11.73 7.65 4.83
CA ASP A 67 -11.90 8.93 5.51
C ASP A 67 -10.56 9.62 5.79
N ASN A 68 -9.43 8.96 5.50
CA ASN A 68 -8.09 9.49 5.81
C ASN A 68 -7.85 10.85 5.16
N LYS A 69 -8.24 11.05 3.90
CA LYS A 69 -8.09 12.34 3.20
C LYS A 69 -8.92 13.45 3.81
N LYS A 70 -10.17 13.15 4.20
CA LYS A 70 -11.08 14.11 4.83
C LYS A 70 -10.62 14.48 6.26
N ARG A 71 -9.94 13.57 6.96
CA ARG A 71 -9.53 13.75 8.37
C ARG A 71 -8.12 14.32 8.53
N PHE A 72 -7.22 13.99 7.60
CA PHE A 72 -5.84 14.43 7.56
C PHE A 72 -5.55 15.18 6.25
N SER A 73 -6.36 16.20 5.95
CA SER A 73 -6.10 17.11 4.84
C SER A 73 -4.82 17.92 5.12
N PHE A 74 -4.05 18.18 4.06
CA PHE A 74 -2.81 18.97 4.13
C PHE A 74 -3.08 20.48 4.21
N THR A 75 -4.32 20.90 3.93
CA THR A 75 -4.75 22.28 4.02
C THR A 75 -4.86 22.68 5.50
N PHE A 76 -4.27 23.80 5.88
CA PHE A 76 -4.42 24.33 7.24
C PHE A 76 -5.92 24.53 7.53
N PHE A 77 -6.41 23.95 8.65
CA PHE A 77 -7.79 24.00 9.18
C PHE A 77 -8.88 23.06 8.63
N SER A 78 -8.60 22.19 7.65
CA SER A 78 -9.62 21.27 7.09
C SER A 78 -9.63 19.86 7.73
N GLY A 79 -8.68 19.54 8.60
CA GLY A 79 -8.64 18.28 9.35
C GLY A 79 -9.42 18.36 10.67
N GLY A 80 -10.09 17.27 11.07
CA GLY A 80 -10.84 17.24 12.32
C GLY A 80 -11.11 15.81 12.84
N PRO A 81 -11.28 15.63 14.16
CA PRO A 81 -11.48 14.32 14.77
C PRO A 81 -12.78 13.68 14.28
N GLY A 82 -12.76 12.37 14.06
CA GLY A 82 -13.96 11.60 13.74
C GLY A 82 -13.66 10.17 13.32
N LYS A 83 -14.69 9.48 12.85
CA LYS A 83 -14.60 8.06 12.48
C LYS A 83 -13.75 7.87 11.22
N ILE A 84 -12.83 6.91 11.28
CA ILE A 84 -12.02 6.45 10.15
C ILE A 84 -12.47 5.04 9.81
N ARG A 85 -13.04 4.86 8.62
CA ARG A 85 -13.44 3.56 8.10
C ARG A 85 -12.27 2.93 7.34
N ALA A 86 -11.89 1.74 7.77
CA ALA A 86 -10.95 0.88 7.08
C ALA A 86 -11.69 -0.39 6.63
N ARG A 87 -11.53 -0.77 5.36
CA ARG A 87 -12.09 -2.01 4.82
C ARG A 87 -10.95 -2.95 4.44
N VAL A 88 -10.99 -4.13 5.02
CA VAL A 88 -10.05 -5.21 4.72
C VAL A 88 -10.63 -6.06 3.60
N HIS A 89 -9.85 -6.24 2.52
CA HIS A 89 -10.25 -7.04 1.36
C HIS A 89 -9.79 -8.48 1.50
N LYS A 90 -10.20 -9.32 0.54
CA LYS A 90 -9.79 -10.73 0.48
C LYS A 90 -8.27 -10.85 0.30
N PHE A 91 -7.70 -11.89 0.91
CA PHE A 91 -6.31 -12.26 0.74
C PHE A 91 -6.03 -12.58 -0.73
N ILE A 92 -4.93 -12.04 -1.24
CA ILE A 92 -4.40 -12.31 -2.57
C ILE A 92 -3.12 -13.10 -2.38
N GLN A 93 -3.18 -14.39 -2.68
CA GLN A 93 -2.02 -15.28 -2.66
C GLN A 93 -1.03 -14.85 -3.74
N THR A 94 0.26 -14.98 -3.45
CA THR A 94 1.36 -14.56 -4.35
C THR A 94 2.16 -15.73 -4.91
N ASP A 95 1.66 -16.94 -4.68
CA ASP A 95 2.37 -18.19 -4.90
C ASP A 95 2.57 -18.39 -6.41
N GLN A 96 3.80 -18.69 -6.80
CA GLN A 96 4.17 -19.04 -8.19
C GLN A 96 3.91 -17.96 -9.25
N LEU A 97 3.94 -16.67 -8.89
CA LEU A 97 3.70 -15.59 -9.85
C LEU A 97 4.93 -15.23 -10.71
N ASN A 98 4.78 -15.30 -12.03
CA ASN A 98 5.76 -14.87 -13.03
C ASN A 98 5.95 -13.34 -13.05
N MET A 99 6.99 -12.84 -13.73
CA MET A 99 7.27 -11.40 -13.81
C MET A 99 6.11 -10.58 -14.41
N GLU A 100 5.41 -11.10 -15.41
CA GLU A 100 4.21 -10.47 -15.97
C GLU A 100 3.04 -10.44 -14.97
N GLU A 101 2.94 -11.47 -14.14
CA GLU A 101 1.91 -11.58 -13.13
C GLU A 101 2.15 -10.62 -11.96
N LYS A 102 3.38 -10.18 -11.72
CA LYS A 102 3.68 -9.09 -10.77
C LYS A 102 3.03 -7.78 -11.20
N ILE A 103 3.07 -7.47 -12.50
CA ILE A 103 2.42 -6.28 -13.06
C ILE A 103 0.90 -6.41 -12.93
N LYS A 104 0.35 -7.57 -13.28
CA LYS A 104 -1.08 -7.87 -13.12
C LYS A 104 -1.53 -7.83 -11.66
N LEU A 105 -0.71 -8.31 -10.72
CA LEU A 105 -1.01 -8.30 -9.28
C LEU A 105 -1.14 -6.88 -8.75
N LYS A 106 -0.21 -6.00 -9.13
CA LYS A 106 -0.27 -4.58 -8.78
C LYS A 106 -1.56 -3.94 -9.29
N GLU A 107 -1.86 -4.10 -10.57
CA GLU A 107 -3.07 -3.52 -11.17
C GLU A 107 -4.34 -4.12 -10.57
N LYS A 108 -4.35 -5.42 -10.24
CA LYS A 108 -5.47 -6.08 -9.57
C LYS A 108 -5.71 -5.49 -8.19
N VAL A 109 -4.66 -5.34 -7.38
CA VAL A 109 -4.75 -4.74 -6.04
C VAL A 109 -5.22 -3.29 -6.11
N ARG A 110 -4.64 -2.51 -7.04
CA ARG A 110 -5.05 -1.11 -7.29
C ARG A 110 -6.52 -1.03 -7.68
N THR A 111 -6.97 -1.88 -8.60
CA THR A 111 -8.37 -1.93 -9.06
C THR A 111 -9.34 -2.28 -7.93
N VAL A 112 -8.99 -3.23 -7.07
CA VAL A 112 -9.82 -3.61 -5.90
C VAL A 112 -9.98 -2.41 -4.96
N ILE A 113 -8.88 -1.73 -4.64
CA ILE A 113 -8.90 -0.56 -3.77
C ILE A 113 -9.69 0.59 -4.43
N LEU A 114 -9.46 0.87 -5.72
CA LEU A 114 -10.14 1.94 -6.45
C LEU A 114 -11.66 1.73 -6.50
N LYS A 115 -12.12 0.53 -6.86
CA LYS A 115 -13.55 0.20 -6.88
C LYS A 115 -14.20 0.38 -5.51
N ASP A 116 -13.49 0.00 -4.46
CA ASP A 116 -13.99 0.15 -3.09
C ASP A 116 -14.03 1.62 -2.66
N LEU A 117 -13.04 2.42 -3.08
CA LEU A 117 -13.02 3.86 -2.86
C LEU A 117 -14.21 4.56 -3.54
N GLU A 118 -14.45 4.25 -4.82
CA GLU A 118 -15.55 4.83 -5.60
C GLU A 118 -16.93 4.46 -5.07
N ALA A 119 -17.09 3.21 -4.58
CA ALA A 119 -18.36 2.72 -4.09
C ALA A 119 -18.70 3.20 -2.66
N ASN A 120 -17.70 3.39 -1.79
CA ASN A 120 -17.95 3.58 -0.35
C ASN A 120 -17.46 4.92 0.22
N CYS A 121 -16.66 5.68 -0.54
CA CYS A 121 -16.07 6.94 -0.07
C CYS A 121 -16.70 8.20 -0.69
N LYS A 122 -17.88 8.09 -1.32
CA LYS A 122 -18.73 9.27 -1.62
C LYS A 122 -19.09 9.98 -0.31
#